data_AF-A0AAJ6D924-F1
#
_entry.id   AF-A0AAJ6D924-F1
#
_cell.length_a   1.000
_cell.length_b   1.000
_cell.length_c   1.000
_cell.angle_alpha   90.00
_cell.angle_beta   90.00
_cell.angle_gamma   90.00
#
_symmetry.space_group_name_H-M   'P 1'
#
loop_
_entity.id
_entity.type
_entity.pdbx_description
1 polymer ?
#
loop_
_entity_poly.entity_id
_entity_poly.type
_entity_poly.pdbx_seq_one_letter_code
_entity_poly.pdbx_strand_id
1 'polypeptide(L)'
;MTIEWISSSPEQAWKSNDVSSDATGSSLSLWYDDVVLDEFRGFGGCFNELGWKALQLLGQSERREVLEALFSENGCAFNYCRLPIGASDYAESWYSHNESDGDFAMETFSIARDHKNLIPYIEAARAVRGKDFSLFASPWSPPTWMKFPKAYNYGTLIWEPRYRKAYAEYLARFIQAYEQAGIAIQAIHVQNEPNSDQKFPSCVWTGAKMRDFIRDDLGPTFKAAGLKTDIWAGTIERGDFNGWAGTIFSDPAAAAFISGIGFQWAGKWAVQRTRQAFPDLPIIQTENECGDGSNSWEYAHYVFDLIQHYLSNGAEAYVYWNMVLEPRGTSTWGWQQNSMITVDPETGSAIYNPEFYVMKHFSRFVKPGAAVLKTAGPLAGNALAFQNIDGREVYVIQNASEAPRSITVRGGRETVSLNLAPLSINTLAL
;
A
#
# COMPACT_ATOMS: atom_id res chain seq x y z
N MET A 1 -31.83 7.31 -1.03
CA MET A 1 -30.37 7.30 -1.16
C MET A 1 -30.02 8.18 -2.35
N THR A 2 -28.92 8.92 -2.29
CA THR A 2 -28.49 9.80 -3.39
C THR A 2 -27.47 9.04 -4.22
N ILE A 3 -27.84 8.68 -5.44
CA ILE A 3 -26.91 8.08 -6.40
C ILE A 3 -25.82 9.09 -6.73
N GLU A 4 -24.56 8.67 -6.67
CA GLU A 4 -23.41 9.49 -7.02
C GLU A 4 -22.60 8.81 -8.12
N TRP A 5 -22.38 9.50 -9.24
CA TRP A 5 -21.54 9.02 -10.34
C TRP A 5 -20.41 10.01 -10.62
N ILE A 6 -19.18 9.63 -10.28
CA ILE A 6 -17.97 10.39 -10.59
C ILE A 6 -17.21 9.71 -11.72
N SER A 7 -16.64 10.49 -12.65
CA SER A 7 -15.77 9.99 -13.71
C SER A 7 -14.48 10.80 -13.83
N SER A 8 -13.41 10.15 -14.28
CA SER A 8 -12.17 10.79 -14.70
C SER A 8 -11.73 10.22 -16.06
N SER A 9 -11.32 11.08 -16.98
CA SER A 9 -10.75 10.75 -18.31
C SER A 9 -9.52 11.63 -18.57
N PRO A 10 -8.75 11.39 -19.65
CA PRO A 10 -7.62 12.25 -20.02
C PRO A 10 -7.97 13.73 -20.16
N GLU A 11 -9.21 14.04 -20.58
CA GLU A 11 -9.69 15.40 -20.82
C GLU A 11 -10.30 16.06 -19.58
N GLN A 12 -10.80 15.26 -18.62
CA GLN A 12 -11.51 15.77 -17.46
C GLN A 12 -11.38 14.83 -16.26
N ALA A 13 -10.69 15.28 -15.22
CA ALA A 13 -10.58 14.55 -13.97
C ALA A 13 -11.70 14.91 -12.98
N TRP A 14 -12.15 13.93 -12.18
CA TRP A 14 -13.04 14.09 -11.03
C TRP A 14 -14.36 14.84 -11.33
N LYS A 15 -15.04 14.47 -12.40
CA LYS A 15 -16.31 15.04 -12.83
C LYS A 15 -17.51 14.35 -12.16
N SER A 16 -18.43 15.13 -11.59
CA SER A 16 -19.76 14.63 -11.21
C SER A 16 -20.68 14.55 -12.42
N ASN A 17 -21.41 13.44 -12.54
CA ASN A 17 -22.31 13.17 -13.66
C ASN A 17 -23.73 12.92 -13.15
N ASP A 18 -24.71 13.29 -13.97
CA ASP A 18 -26.10 12.95 -13.72
C ASP A 18 -26.38 11.50 -14.15
N VAL A 19 -27.19 10.80 -13.37
CA VAL A 19 -27.58 9.43 -13.66
C VAL A 19 -28.94 9.41 -14.33
N SER A 20 -29.03 8.74 -15.49
CA SER A 20 -30.32 8.46 -16.13
C SER A 20 -30.89 7.14 -15.60
N SER A 21 -32.12 7.19 -15.06
CA SER A 21 -32.87 5.99 -14.63
C SER A 21 -33.49 5.22 -15.81
N ASP A 22 -33.42 5.75 -17.03
CA ASP A 22 -33.98 5.08 -18.20
C ASP A 22 -33.07 3.94 -18.65
N ALA A 23 -33.39 2.74 -18.16
CA ALA A 23 -32.74 1.48 -18.51
C ALA A 23 -32.93 1.18 -20.01
N THR A 24 -32.08 1.75 -20.86
CA THR A 24 -31.89 1.23 -22.22
C THR A 24 -30.98 0.00 -22.10
N GLY A 25 -31.50 -1.16 -22.51
CA GLY A 25 -30.79 -2.43 -22.36
C GLY A 25 -29.49 -2.44 -23.17
N SER A 26 -28.37 -2.19 -22.51
CA SER A 26 -27.05 -2.44 -23.09
C SER A 26 -26.71 -3.93 -22.98
N SER A 27 -26.04 -4.47 -23.99
CA SER A 27 -25.46 -5.82 -23.89
C SER A 27 -24.31 -5.89 -22.88
N LEU A 28 -23.68 -4.74 -22.59
CA LEU A 28 -22.65 -4.62 -21.57
C LEU A 28 -23.30 -4.36 -20.21
N SER A 29 -23.11 -5.28 -19.28
CA SER A 29 -23.69 -5.20 -17.94
C SER A 29 -22.73 -5.68 -16.86
N LEU A 30 -22.98 -5.19 -15.64
CA LEU A 30 -22.23 -5.51 -14.43
C LEU A 30 -23.20 -5.71 -13.28
N TRP A 31 -22.99 -6.75 -12.48
CA TRP A 31 -23.65 -6.97 -11.19
C TRP A 31 -22.65 -7.62 -10.23
N TYR A 32 -23.02 -7.77 -8.96
CA TYR A 32 -22.31 -8.65 -8.03
C TYR A 32 -23.13 -9.90 -7.76
N ASP A 33 -22.46 -11.00 -7.44
CA ASP A 33 -23.08 -12.20 -6.87
C ASP A 33 -23.10 -12.07 -5.34
N ASP A 34 -23.95 -12.82 -4.63
CA ASP A 34 -24.05 -12.79 -3.14
C ASP A 34 -22.81 -13.38 -2.41
N VAL A 35 -21.64 -13.41 -3.08
CA VAL A 35 -20.37 -13.92 -2.56
C VAL A 35 -19.49 -12.74 -2.13
N VAL A 36 -19.24 -12.66 -0.82
CA VAL A 36 -18.20 -11.80 -0.25
C VAL A 36 -16.86 -12.49 -0.41
N LEU A 37 -15.90 -11.80 -1.04
CA LEU A 37 -14.53 -12.29 -1.21
C LEU A 37 -13.74 -12.13 0.09
N ASP A 38 -13.71 -10.90 0.62
CA ASP A 38 -12.95 -10.54 1.83
C ASP A 38 -13.53 -9.26 2.47
N GLU A 39 -13.12 -8.99 3.72
CA GLU A 39 -13.36 -7.70 4.39
C GLU A 39 -12.20 -6.74 4.09
N PHE A 40 -12.52 -5.56 3.57
CA PHE A 40 -11.54 -4.58 3.12
C PHE A 40 -11.02 -3.73 4.29
N ARG A 41 -9.70 -3.73 4.49
CA ARG A 41 -9.00 -2.97 5.54
C ARG A 41 -8.81 -1.51 5.18
N GLY A 42 -8.46 -1.20 3.93
CA GLY A 42 -8.22 0.18 3.56
C GLY A 42 -7.30 0.42 2.37
N PHE A 43 -7.29 1.69 1.96
CA PHE A 43 -6.38 2.24 0.96
C PHE A 43 -5.42 3.22 1.62
N GLY A 44 -4.21 3.31 1.10
CA GLY A 44 -3.29 4.35 1.54
C GLY A 44 -2.07 4.54 0.66
N GLY A 45 -1.08 5.21 1.25
CA GLY A 45 0.20 5.49 0.63
C GLY A 45 1.37 5.31 1.60
N CYS A 46 2.61 5.42 1.11
CA CYS A 46 3.80 5.37 1.96
C CYS A 46 4.31 6.75 2.37
N PHE A 47 4.63 6.90 3.65
CA PHE A 47 5.44 8.00 4.16
C PHE A 47 6.93 7.71 3.88
N ASN A 48 7.58 8.59 3.11
CA ASN A 48 9.02 8.51 2.83
C ASN A 48 9.68 9.90 2.92
N GLU A 49 11.01 9.96 3.04
CA GLU A 49 11.72 11.21 3.32
C GLU A 49 11.63 12.19 2.14
N LEU A 50 11.81 11.70 0.90
CA LEU A 50 11.75 12.55 -0.29
C LEU A 50 10.34 13.14 -0.51
N GLY A 51 9.28 12.42 -0.17
CA GLY A 51 7.92 12.94 -0.25
C GLY A 51 7.63 14.03 0.77
N TRP A 52 8.19 13.93 1.98
CA TRP A 52 8.12 15.04 2.94
C TRP A 52 8.88 16.26 2.44
N LYS A 53 10.06 16.07 1.84
CA LYS A 53 10.84 17.17 1.24
C LYS A 53 10.10 17.85 0.11
N ALA A 54 9.49 17.08 -0.80
CA ALA A 54 8.66 17.63 -1.86
C ALA A 54 7.54 18.50 -1.28
N LEU A 55 6.84 18.04 -0.24
CA LEU A 55 5.82 18.84 0.46
C LEU A 55 6.37 20.12 1.11
N GLN A 56 7.64 20.15 1.57
CA GLN A 56 8.24 21.35 2.15
C GLN A 56 8.55 22.44 1.10
N LEU A 57 8.55 22.13 -0.19
CA LEU A 57 8.71 23.12 -1.26
C LEU A 57 7.44 23.96 -1.46
N LEU A 58 6.29 23.47 -1.00
CA LEU A 58 5.02 24.17 -1.08
C LEU A 58 4.88 25.23 0.02
N GLY A 59 4.17 26.31 -0.29
CA GLY A 59 3.67 27.25 0.73
C GLY A 59 2.72 26.55 1.72
N GLN A 60 2.53 27.15 2.90
CA GLN A 60 1.73 26.52 3.97
C GLN A 60 0.29 26.16 3.56
N SER A 61 -0.38 27.03 2.76
CA SER A 61 -1.74 26.76 2.25
C SER A 61 -1.75 25.58 1.28
N GLU A 62 -0.92 25.65 0.25
CA GLU A 62 -0.83 24.61 -0.78
C GLU A 62 -0.43 23.25 -0.19
N ARG A 63 0.52 23.23 0.74
CA ARG A 63 0.90 22.02 1.47
C ARG A 63 -0.27 21.42 2.24
N ARG A 64 -1.09 22.26 2.86
CA ARG A 64 -2.29 21.83 3.58
C ARG A 64 -3.33 21.27 2.60
N GLU A 65 -3.52 21.91 1.45
CA GLU A 65 -4.44 21.45 0.39
C GLU A 65 -4.04 20.07 -0.14
N VAL A 66 -2.74 19.83 -0.37
CA VAL A 66 -2.22 18.51 -0.75
C VAL A 66 -2.48 17.46 0.34
N LEU A 67 -2.24 17.78 1.61
CA LEU A 67 -2.54 16.87 2.72
C LEU A 67 -4.04 16.61 2.87
N GLU A 68 -4.89 17.61 2.66
CA GLU A 68 -6.34 17.47 2.62
C GLU A 68 -6.78 16.59 1.44
N ALA A 69 -6.16 16.73 0.28
CA ALA A 69 -6.43 15.89 -0.88
C ALA A 69 -6.07 14.41 -0.64
N LEU A 70 -5.05 14.11 0.17
CA LEU A 70 -4.65 12.74 0.50
C LEU A 70 -5.47 12.14 1.66
N PHE A 71 -5.74 12.92 2.71
CA PHE A 71 -6.18 12.37 4.00
C PHE A 71 -7.58 12.80 4.47
N SER A 72 -8.14 13.89 3.93
CA SER A 72 -9.49 14.32 4.30
C SER A 72 -10.57 13.41 3.71
N GLU A 73 -11.77 13.45 4.28
CA GLU A 73 -12.93 12.69 3.79
C GLU A 73 -13.37 13.06 2.35
N ASN A 74 -13.06 14.29 1.92
CA ASN A 74 -13.35 14.77 0.56
C ASN A 74 -12.21 14.49 -0.44
N GLY A 75 -11.03 14.13 0.07
CA GLY A 75 -9.86 13.70 -0.67
C GLY A 75 -9.87 12.18 -0.95
N CYS A 76 -8.71 11.55 -0.89
CA CYS A 76 -8.58 10.09 -0.93
C CYS A 76 -8.97 9.42 0.40
N ALA A 77 -9.03 10.17 1.50
CA ALA A 77 -9.35 9.62 2.82
C ALA A 77 -8.47 8.42 3.23
N PHE A 78 -7.18 8.45 2.87
CA PHE A 78 -6.25 7.36 3.15
C PHE A 78 -6.20 6.99 4.63
N ASN A 79 -6.29 5.69 4.89
CA ASN A 79 -6.47 5.13 6.22
C ASN A 79 -5.62 3.88 6.49
N TYR A 80 -4.87 3.38 5.51
CA TYR A 80 -3.99 2.21 5.68
C TYR A 80 -2.63 2.49 5.04
N CYS A 81 -1.71 3.04 5.83
CA CYS A 81 -0.46 3.62 5.35
C CYS A 81 0.77 2.81 5.74
N ARG A 82 1.85 3.03 5.00
CA ARG A 82 3.14 2.38 5.19
C ARG A 82 4.22 3.38 5.60
N LEU A 83 5.24 2.91 6.32
CA LEU A 83 6.50 3.64 6.49
C LEU A 83 7.72 2.68 6.49
N PRO A 84 8.92 3.17 6.14
CA PRO A 84 10.14 2.40 6.27
C PRO A 84 10.70 2.34 7.68
N ILE A 85 11.37 1.23 7.99
CA ILE A 85 12.28 1.09 9.13
C ILE A 85 13.70 1.27 8.60
N GLY A 86 14.36 2.37 8.95
CA GLY A 86 15.62 2.78 8.32
C GLY A 86 15.44 3.35 6.90
N ALA A 87 16.54 3.46 6.16
CA ALA A 87 16.50 3.98 4.79
C ALA A 87 15.76 3.05 3.81
N SER A 88 14.78 3.57 3.08
CA SER A 88 14.31 3.00 1.80
C SER A 88 15.07 3.62 0.62
N ASP A 89 14.69 3.27 -0.61
CA ASP A 89 15.11 3.96 -1.84
C ASP A 89 14.65 5.44 -1.92
N TYR A 90 13.65 5.85 -1.13
CA TYR A 90 13.19 7.24 -0.98
C TYR A 90 13.64 7.90 0.33
N ALA A 91 14.74 7.41 0.92
CA ALA A 91 15.49 8.13 1.95
C ALA A 91 16.50 9.09 1.31
N GLU A 92 16.84 10.19 1.98
CA GLU A 92 17.83 11.16 1.48
C GLU A 92 19.26 10.60 1.44
N SER A 93 19.55 9.63 2.31
CA SER A 93 20.85 9.01 2.43
C SER A 93 20.72 7.62 3.06
N TRP A 94 21.79 6.84 3.02
CA TRP A 94 21.90 5.60 3.77
C TRP A 94 21.79 5.86 5.29
N TYR A 95 20.98 5.08 6.00
CA TYR A 95 20.96 5.04 7.45
C TYR A 95 20.21 3.80 7.97
N SER A 96 20.49 3.43 9.21
CA SER A 96 19.62 2.62 10.07
C SER A 96 19.49 3.29 11.43
N HIS A 97 18.68 2.71 12.32
CA HIS A 97 18.53 3.22 13.69
C HIS A 97 19.63 2.76 14.64
N ASN A 98 20.58 1.90 14.21
CA ASN A 98 21.68 1.45 15.06
C ASN A 98 22.92 1.02 14.23
N GLU A 99 23.79 1.96 13.86
CA GLU A 99 25.00 1.69 13.06
C GLU A 99 26.29 1.49 13.90
N SER A 100 26.19 1.36 15.22
CA SER A 100 27.37 1.07 16.05
C SER A 100 27.75 -0.41 15.95
N ASP A 101 28.93 -0.69 15.40
CA ASP A 101 29.42 -2.06 15.20
C ASP A 101 29.41 -2.90 16.48
N GLY A 102 28.70 -4.02 16.43
CA GLY A 102 28.64 -4.97 17.54
C GLY A 102 27.78 -4.50 18.72
N ASP A 103 26.94 -3.49 18.53
CA ASP A 103 25.94 -3.06 19.53
C ASP A 103 24.77 -4.05 19.59
N PHE A 104 25.04 -5.27 20.07
CA PHE A 104 24.04 -6.32 20.26
C PHE A 104 23.01 -5.97 21.35
N ALA A 105 23.32 -5.01 22.22
CA ALA A 105 22.46 -4.59 23.33
C ALA A 105 21.52 -3.42 22.96
N MET A 106 21.63 -2.88 21.74
CA MET A 106 20.87 -1.71 21.26
C MET A 106 21.09 -0.44 22.11
N GLU A 107 22.29 -0.27 22.68
CA GLU A 107 22.64 0.88 23.53
C GLU A 107 22.60 2.21 22.77
N THR A 108 22.92 2.18 21.47
CA THR A 108 22.99 3.38 20.62
C THR A 108 21.80 3.50 19.66
N PHE A 109 20.78 2.66 19.83
CA PHE A 109 19.56 2.70 19.01
C PHE A 109 18.87 4.08 19.11
N SER A 110 18.49 4.66 17.97
CA SER A 110 17.79 5.95 17.94
C SER A 110 16.94 6.18 16.68
N ILE A 111 15.72 6.69 16.89
CA ILE A 111 14.84 7.24 15.83
C ILE A 111 15.03 8.76 15.63
N ALA A 112 16.13 9.35 16.11
CA ALA A 112 16.41 10.79 15.96
C ALA A 112 16.42 11.25 14.49
N ARG A 113 16.75 10.36 13.55
CA ARG A 113 16.66 10.61 12.11
C ARG A 113 15.21 10.86 11.67
N ASP A 114 14.27 10.07 12.16
CA ASP A 114 12.87 10.07 11.71
C ASP A 114 12.13 11.34 12.13
N HIS A 115 12.55 11.96 13.24
CA HIS A 115 12.06 13.27 13.69
C HIS A 115 12.33 14.40 12.68
N LYS A 116 13.18 14.19 11.68
CA LYS A 116 13.44 15.19 10.62
C LYS A 116 12.41 15.14 9.49
N ASN A 117 11.97 13.94 9.12
CA ASN A 117 11.18 13.71 7.91
C ASN A 117 9.93 12.87 8.14
N LEU A 118 10.08 11.60 8.54
CA LEU A 118 8.97 10.64 8.62
C LEU A 118 7.92 11.03 9.67
N ILE A 119 8.37 11.33 10.91
CA ILE A 119 7.46 11.69 11.99
C ILE A 119 6.71 13.00 11.69
N PRO A 120 7.37 14.09 11.24
CA PRO A 120 6.66 15.29 10.81
C PRO A 120 5.62 15.04 9.71
N TYR A 121 5.92 14.16 8.75
CA TYR A 121 4.97 13.81 7.69
C TYR A 121 3.73 13.07 8.24
N ILE A 122 3.94 12.09 9.11
CA ILE A 122 2.84 11.37 9.77
C ILE A 122 1.98 12.32 10.61
N GLU A 123 2.59 13.22 11.37
CA GLU A 123 1.87 14.21 12.18
C GLU A 123 1.11 15.23 11.32
N ALA A 124 1.65 15.61 10.16
CA ALA A 124 0.96 16.47 9.21
C ALA A 124 -0.30 15.79 8.62
N ALA A 125 -0.24 14.48 8.34
CA ALA A 125 -1.41 13.70 7.96
C ALA A 125 -2.44 13.59 9.11
N ARG A 126 -1.98 13.38 10.34
CA ARG A 126 -2.82 13.35 11.56
C ARG A 126 -3.52 14.67 11.82
N ALA A 127 -2.92 15.80 11.47
CA ALA A 127 -3.55 17.10 11.61
C ALA A 127 -4.79 17.27 10.70
N VAL A 128 -4.89 16.49 9.61
CA VAL A 128 -6.03 16.49 8.69
C VAL A 128 -7.05 15.41 9.06
N ARG A 129 -6.59 14.17 9.23
CA ARG A 129 -7.46 12.99 9.41
C ARG A 129 -7.74 12.63 10.87
N GLY A 130 -6.93 13.13 11.79
CA GLY A 130 -6.84 12.58 13.14
C GLY A 130 -5.98 11.31 13.17
N LYS A 131 -6.11 10.53 14.25
CA LYS A 131 -5.32 9.32 14.48
C LYS A 131 -5.98 8.03 13.96
N ASP A 132 -7.12 8.16 13.28
CA ASP A 132 -7.90 7.04 12.76
C ASP A 132 -7.38 6.57 11.39
N PHE A 133 -6.13 6.08 11.42
CA PHE A 133 -5.53 5.33 10.32
C PHE A 133 -4.47 4.35 10.83
N SER A 134 -4.32 3.30 10.05
CA SER A 134 -3.41 2.20 10.27
C SER A 134 -2.03 2.48 9.71
N LEU A 135 -1.00 2.04 10.44
CA LEU A 135 0.40 2.11 10.03
C LEU A 135 1.03 0.73 10.11
N PHE A 136 1.62 0.28 9.01
CA PHE A 136 2.55 -0.85 9.04
C PHE A 136 3.94 -0.42 8.58
N ALA A 137 4.96 -1.02 9.19
CA ALA A 137 6.35 -0.73 8.93
C ALA A 137 7.07 -1.92 8.28
N SER A 138 8.05 -1.65 7.42
CA SER A 138 8.89 -2.69 6.82
C SER A 138 10.33 -2.20 6.72
N PRO A 139 11.35 -2.99 7.10
CA PRO A 139 12.74 -2.63 6.89
C PRO A 139 13.16 -2.95 5.46
N TRP A 140 13.98 -2.07 4.86
CA TRP A 140 14.64 -2.37 3.59
C TRP A 140 15.99 -3.05 3.81
N SER A 141 16.72 -2.64 4.84
CA SER A 141 17.98 -3.26 5.23
C SER A 141 18.12 -3.29 6.75
N PRO A 142 18.62 -4.38 7.33
CA PRO A 142 19.22 -4.35 8.66
C PRO A 142 20.38 -3.33 8.75
N PRO A 143 20.79 -2.95 9.97
CA PRO A 143 22.05 -2.23 10.17
C PRO A 143 23.23 -2.93 9.51
N THR A 144 24.17 -2.16 8.98
CA THR A 144 25.23 -2.72 8.11
C THR A 144 26.07 -3.79 8.81
N TRP A 145 26.38 -3.60 10.09
CA TRP A 145 27.18 -4.54 10.90
C TRP A 145 26.48 -5.88 11.16
N MET A 146 25.17 -5.98 10.90
CA MET A 146 24.42 -7.25 10.97
C MET A 146 24.39 -8.00 9.64
N LYS A 147 24.96 -7.44 8.56
CA LYS A 147 24.88 -7.99 7.21
C LYS A 147 26.21 -8.54 6.70
N PHE A 148 26.10 -9.49 5.77
CA PHE A 148 27.21 -9.94 4.94
C PHE A 148 26.92 -9.76 3.44
N PRO A 149 27.77 -9.03 2.71
CA PRO A 149 28.83 -8.16 3.24
C PRO A 149 28.25 -6.97 4.01
N LYS A 150 29.11 -6.20 4.68
CA LYS A 150 28.73 -5.04 5.50
C LYS A 150 28.34 -3.84 4.62
N ALA A 151 27.12 -3.87 4.07
CA ALA A 151 26.58 -2.86 3.17
C ALA A 151 25.06 -2.69 3.36
N TYR A 152 24.51 -1.51 3.03
CA TYR A 152 23.07 -1.25 3.10
C TYR A 152 22.31 -1.88 1.94
N ASN A 153 22.88 -1.80 0.75
CA ASN A 153 22.38 -2.49 -0.42
C ASN A 153 22.89 -3.94 -0.44
N TYR A 154 22.15 -4.78 -1.16
CA TYR A 154 22.41 -6.19 -1.41
C TYR A 154 22.75 -7.06 -0.19
N GLY A 155 23.02 -8.33 -0.44
CA GLY A 155 23.54 -9.26 0.57
C GLY A 155 22.47 -9.76 1.53
N THR A 156 22.89 -10.31 2.66
CA THR A 156 21.99 -11.04 3.57
C THR A 156 22.30 -10.72 5.03
N LEU A 157 21.32 -10.96 5.92
CA LEU A 157 21.56 -10.97 7.37
C LEU A 157 22.55 -12.09 7.73
N ILE A 158 23.53 -11.80 8.59
CA ILE A 158 24.45 -12.80 9.15
C ILE A 158 23.61 -13.83 9.93
N TRP A 159 23.68 -15.09 9.52
CA TRP A 159 22.81 -16.15 10.02
C TRP A 159 23.31 -16.83 11.31
N GLU A 160 23.94 -16.06 12.19
CA GLU A 160 24.36 -16.51 13.52
C GLU A 160 23.32 -16.08 14.58
N PRO A 161 23.04 -16.90 15.61
CA PRO A 161 21.98 -16.62 16.58
C PRO A 161 22.07 -15.24 17.25
N ARG A 162 23.27 -14.75 17.55
CA ARG A 162 23.47 -13.42 18.17
C ARG A 162 23.00 -12.27 17.27
N TYR A 163 23.19 -12.36 15.96
CA TYR A 163 22.76 -11.34 15.02
C TYR A 163 21.27 -11.41 14.75
N ARG A 164 20.69 -12.62 14.68
CA ARG A 164 19.24 -12.79 14.57
C ARG A 164 18.52 -12.21 15.79
N LYS A 165 18.97 -12.55 17.00
CA LYS A 165 18.40 -11.98 18.24
C LYS A 165 18.53 -10.46 18.29
N ALA A 166 19.69 -9.92 17.95
CA ALA A 166 19.87 -8.46 17.89
C ALA A 166 18.98 -7.80 16.83
N TYR A 167 18.76 -8.44 15.68
CA TYR A 167 17.86 -7.89 14.66
C TYR A 167 16.40 -7.94 15.09
N ALA A 168 15.96 -9.00 15.80
CA ALA A 168 14.64 -9.04 16.42
C ALA A 168 14.45 -7.93 17.47
N GLU A 169 15.47 -7.71 18.31
CA GLU A 169 15.47 -6.60 19.29
C GLU A 169 15.45 -5.23 18.60
N TYR A 170 16.20 -5.05 17.51
CA TYR A 170 16.17 -3.82 16.70
C TYR A 170 14.77 -3.47 16.22
N LEU A 171 14.02 -4.47 15.71
CA LEU A 171 12.62 -4.26 15.30
C LEU A 171 11.70 -3.97 16.48
N ALA A 172 11.90 -4.63 17.64
CA ALA A 172 11.14 -4.33 18.85
C ALA A 172 11.40 -2.91 19.38
N ARG A 173 12.66 -2.44 19.35
CA ARG A 173 13.05 -1.08 19.75
C ARG A 173 12.43 -0.01 18.86
N PHE A 174 12.32 -0.28 17.56
CA PHE A 174 11.62 0.60 16.63
C PHE A 174 10.16 0.81 17.04
N ILE A 175 9.44 -0.28 17.32
CA ILE A 175 8.04 -0.22 17.77
C ILE A 175 7.90 0.57 19.07
N GLN A 176 8.73 0.26 20.07
CA GLN A 176 8.71 0.95 21.36
C GLN A 176 9.03 2.45 21.23
N ALA A 177 9.99 2.80 20.38
CA ALA A 177 10.38 4.20 20.17
C ALA A 177 9.29 5.00 19.44
N TYR A 178 8.63 4.41 18.43
CA TYR A 178 7.49 5.04 17.77
C TYR A 178 6.28 5.16 18.70
N GLU A 179 6.01 4.16 19.54
CA GLU A 179 4.96 4.24 20.56
C GLU A 179 5.24 5.36 21.58
N GLN A 180 6.50 5.52 22.02
CA GLN A 180 6.93 6.64 22.87
C GLN A 180 6.78 8.00 22.18
N ALA A 181 6.94 8.06 20.85
CA ALA A 181 6.65 9.25 20.05
C ALA A 181 5.13 9.46 19.82
N GLY A 182 4.27 8.62 20.39
CA GLY A 182 2.81 8.70 20.24
C GLY A 182 2.29 8.15 18.90
N ILE A 183 3.09 7.36 18.19
CA ILE A 183 2.76 6.74 16.90
C ILE A 183 2.66 5.23 17.07
N ALA A 184 1.44 4.71 17.09
CA ALA A 184 1.22 3.27 17.11
C ALA A 184 1.49 2.66 15.73
N ILE A 185 2.42 1.71 15.66
CA ILE A 185 2.64 0.85 14.49
C ILE A 185 1.90 -0.45 14.72
N GLN A 186 0.91 -0.72 13.88
CA GLN A 186 -0.01 -1.85 14.02
C GLN A 186 0.61 -3.16 13.54
N ALA A 187 1.45 -3.11 12.51
CA ALA A 187 2.11 -4.29 11.97
C ALA A 187 3.56 -4.01 11.56
N ILE A 188 4.42 -5.02 11.71
CA ILE A 188 5.71 -5.09 11.02
C ILE A 188 5.65 -6.13 9.91
N HIS A 189 6.19 -5.82 8.75
CA HIS A 189 6.51 -6.78 7.71
C HIS A 189 8.00 -7.07 7.81
N VAL A 190 8.39 -8.33 7.96
CA VAL A 190 9.77 -8.71 8.35
C VAL A 190 10.86 -8.12 7.45
N GLN A 191 10.58 -7.96 6.16
CA GLN A 191 11.53 -7.45 5.17
C GLN A 191 10.80 -6.93 3.93
N ASN A 192 11.25 -5.79 3.39
CA ASN A 192 10.87 -5.31 2.06
C ASN A 192 11.54 -6.14 0.97
N GLU A 193 10.78 -6.59 -0.03
CA GLU A 193 11.27 -7.30 -1.21
C GLU A 193 12.35 -8.36 -0.88
N PRO A 194 12.05 -9.32 0.00
CA PRO A 194 13.07 -10.24 0.52
C PRO A 194 13.73 -11.11 -0.55
N ASN A 195 13.14 -11.18 -1.75
CA ASN A 195 13.64 -11.88 -2.93
C ASN A 195 14.37 -10.99 -3.95
N SER A 196 14.79 -9.78 -3.57
CA SER A 196 15.51 -8.88 -4.47
C SER A 196 16.78 -8.28 -3.88
N ASP A 197 17.85 -8.36 -4.68
CA ASP A 197 19.19 -7.87 -4.38
C ASP A 197 19.37 -6.52 -5.09
N GLN A 198 19.07 -5.42 -4.39
CA GLN A 198 18.90 -4.12 -5.02
C GLN A 198 20.17 -3.26 -4.90
N LYS A 199 20.29 -2.26 -5.79
CA LYS A 199 21.37 -1.24 -5.71
C LYS A 199 21.18 -0.23 -4.58
N PHE A 200 19.96 -0.12 -4.07
CA PHE A 200 19.52 0.70 -2.92
C PHE A 200 19.28 -0.21 -1.70
N PRO A 201 18.88 0.31 -0.51
CA PRO A 201 18.75 -0.50 0.69
C PRO A 201 17.95 -1.78 0.44
N SER A 202 18.55 -2.94 0.75
CA SER A 202 17.95 -4.25 0.49
C SER A 202 18.63 -5.32 1.34
N CYS A 203 17.93 -6.41 1.61
CA CYS A 203 18.48 -7.59 2.26
C CYS A 203 17.73 -8.82 1.78
N VAL A 204 18.46 -9.79 1.22
CA VAL A 204 17.90 -11.00 0.66
C VAL A 204 17.64 -12.03 1.75
N TRP A 205 16.46 -12.65 1.68
CA TRP A 205 16.02 -13.74 2.54
C TRP A 205 15.49 -14.90 1.70
N THR A 206 15.43 -16.08 2.30
CA THR A 206 14.61 -17.19 1.82
C THR A 206 13.38 -17.31 2.72
N GLY A 207 12.28 -17.88 2.23
CA GLY A 207 11.12 -18.13 3.07
C GLY A 207 11.43 -19.05 4.27
N ALA A 208 12.36 -20.00 4.11
CA ALA A 208 12.82 -20.84 5.22
C ALA A 208 13.54 -20.02 6.31
N LYS A 209 14.43 -19.09 5.93
CA LYS A 209 15.07 -18.18 6.88
C LYS A 209 14.04 -17.26 7.54
N MET A 210 13.11 -16.69 6.78
CA MET A 210 12.07 -15.83 7.34
C MET A 210 11.18 -16.59 8.35
N ARG A 211 10.74 -17.81 8.01
CA ARG A 211 10.02 -18.71 8.92
C ARG A 211 10.80 -18.96 10.22
N ASP A 212 12.06 -19.36 10.11
CA ASP A 212 12.90 -19.68 11.26
C ASP A 212 13.14 -18.43 12.13
N PHE A 213 13.39 -17.27 11.52
CA PHE A 213 13.54 -16.01 12.25
C PHE A 213 12.27 -15.62 12.99
N ILE A 214 11.10 -15.75 12.37
CA ILE A 214 9.81 -15.45 13.02
C ILE A 214 9.58 -16.38 14.21
N ARG A 215 9.76 -17.69 14.01
CA ARG A 215 9.53 -18.73 15.04
C ARG A 215 10.50 -18.62 16.21
N ASP A 216 11.79 -18.48 15.92
CA ASP A 216 12.85 -18.70 16.90
C ASP A 216 13.36 -17.40 17.55
N ASP A 217 13.20 -16.25 16.88
CA ASP A 217 13.79 -14.98 17.30
C ASP A 217 12.73 -13.86 17.42
N LEU A 218 12.05 -13.46 16.36
CA LEU A 218 11.16 -12.28 16.33
C LEU A 218 9.90 -12.45 17.19
N GLY A 219 9.14 -13.54 16.98
CA GLY A 219 7.92 -13.82 17.73
C GLY A 219 8.17 -13.90 19.24
N PRO A 220 9.15 -14.69 19.71
CA PRO A 220 9.54 -14.72 21.12
C PRO A 220 9.97 -13.35 21.67
N THR A 221 10.74 -12.55 20.92
CA THR A 221 11.16 -11.20 21.35
C THR A 221 9.96 -10.27 21.51
N PHE A 222 9.04 -10.23 20.54
CA PHE A 222 7.83 -9.39 20.61
C PHE A 222 6.94 -9.79 21.78
N LYS A 223 6.76 -11.10 22.00
CA LYS A 223 6.01 -11.63 23.13
C LYS A 223 6.66 -11.28 24.48
N ALA A 224 7.98 -11.42 24.60
CA ALA A 224 8.71 -11.10 25.82
C ALA A 224 8.67 -9.59 26.15
N ALA A 225 8.70 -8.74 25.12
CA ALA A 225 8.56 -7.30 25.23
C ALA A 225 7.11 -6.82 25.45
N GLY A 226 6.12 -7.72 25.40
CA GLY A 226 4.71 -7.39 25.57
C GLY A 226 4.12 -6.55 24.43
N LEU A 227 4.73 -6.61 23.24
CA LEU A 227 4.29 -5.85 22.08
C LEU A 227 2.99 -6.44 21.51
N LYS A 228 2.05 -5.56 21.18
CA LYS A 228 0.77 -5.91 20.54
C LYS A 228 0.81 -5.78 19.01
N THR A 229 1.91 -5.27 18.48
CA THR A 229 2.12 -5.11 17.04
C THR A 229 2.11 -6.46 16.34
N ASP A 230 1.31 -6.58 15.29
CA ASP A 230 1.23 -7.76 14.44
C ASP A 230 2.56 -8.02 13.72
N ILE A 231 2.90 -9.29 13.54
CA ILE A 231 4.01 -9.71 12.67
C ILE A 231 3.41 -10.23 11.39
N TRP A 232 3.76 -9.63 10.27
CA TRP A 232 3.40 -10.08 8.93
C TRP A 232 4.64 -10.68 8.27
N ALA A 233 4.43 -11.74 7.49
CA ALA A 233 5.42 -12.15 6.51
C ALA A 233 5.71 -10.96 5.58
N GLY A 234 6.94 -10.89 5.08
CA GLY A 234 7.47 -9.71 4.36
C GLY A 234 6.65 -9.26 3.15
N THR A 235 7.13 -8.23 2.45
CA THR A 235 6.46 -7.71 1.26
C THR A 235 7.02 -8.42 0.01
N ILE A 236 6.38 -9.51 -0.40
CA ILE A 236 6.95 -10.44 -1.39
C ILE A 236 6.81 -9.87 -2.82
N GLU A 237 7.93 -9.57 -3.45
CA GLU A 237 8.02 -8.92 -4.78
C GLU A 237 7.81 -9.90 -5.95
N ARG A 238 8.21 -11.16 -5.78
CA ARG A 238 8.13 -12.22 -6.82
C ARG A 238 7.29 -13.41 -6.35
N GLY A 239 6.32 -13.81 -7.16
CA GLY A 239 5.29 -14.79 -6.81
C GLY A 239 5.74 -16.26 -6.81
N ASP A 240 6.69 -16.64 -5.96
CA ASP A 240 7.00 -18.05 -5.68
C ASP A 240 6.23 -18.55 -4.45
N PHE A 241 5.07 -19.16 -4.67
CA PHE A 241 4.26 -19.70 -3.58
C PHE A 241 5.03 -20.72 -2.72
N ASN A 242 5.76 -21.65 -3.35
CA ASN A 242 6.43 -22.73 -2.61
C ASN A 242 7.61 -22.17 -1.80
N GLY A 243 8.34 -21.21 -2.35
CA GLY A 243 9.45 -20.54 -1.66
C GLY A 243 9.02 -19.61 -0.52
N TRP A 244 7.79 -19.09 -0.56
CA TRP A 244 7.26 -18.13 0.42
C TRP A 244 6.10 -18.70 1.22
N ALA A 245 4.85 -18.39 0.83
CA ALA A 245 3.66 -18.71 1.61
C ALA A 245 3.58 -20.19 1.99
N GLY A 246 3.80 -21.09 1.03
CA GLY A 246 3.82 -22.53 1.27
C GLY A 246 4.90 -22.95 2.27
N THR A 247 6.10 -22.36 2.24
CA THR A 247 7.17 -22.69 3.19
C THR A 247 6.93 -22.11 4.58
N ILE A 248 6.45 -20.87 4.67
CA ILE A 248 6.29 -20.15 5.94
C ILE A 248 5.09 -20.69 6.72
N PHE A 249 3.92 -20.78 6.08
CA PHE A 249 2.67 -21.10 6.77
C PHE A 249 2.41 -22.59 6.95
N SER A 250 3.22 -23.46 6.33
CA SER A 250 3.18 -24.91 6.62
C SER A 250 3.86 -25.28 7.94
N ASP A 251 4.57 -24.35 8.59
CA ASP A 251 5.12 -24.55 9.94
C ASP A 251 4.19 -23.89 10.98
N PRO A 252 3.45 -24.68 11.77
CA PRO A 252 2.49 -24.14 12.73
C PRO A 252 3.14 -23.32 13.85
N ALA A 253 4.41 -23.57 14.18
CA ALA A 253 5.10 -22.81 15.22
C ALA A 253 5.50 -21.41 14.73
N ALA A 254 5.82 -21.26 13.44
CA ALA A 254 6.00 -19.95 12.82
C ALA A 254 4.65 -19.26 12.61
N ALA A 255 3.68 -19.96 12.02
CA ALA A 255 2.36 -19.42 11.69
C ALA A 255 1.61 -18.87 12.91
N ALA A 256 1.82 -19.45 14.11
CA ALA A 256 1.24 -18.95 15.35
C ALA A 256 1.65 -17.52 15.74
N PHE A 257 2.70 -16.97 15.14
CA PHE A 257 3.14 -15.58 15.33
C PHE A 257 2.74 -14.66 14.17
N ILE A 258 2.22 -15.19 13.05
CA ILE A 258 2.06 -14.42 11.82
C ILE A 258 0.59 -14.04 11.60
N SER A 259 0.32 -12.75 11.48
CA SER A 259 -1.02 -12.20 11.26
C SER A 259 -1.38 -12.05 9.78
N GLY A 260 -0.44 -12.21 8.84
CA GLY A 260 -0.70 -12.11 7.41
C GLY A 260 0.55 -12.11 6.53
N ILE A 261 0.37 -11.91 5.22
CA ILE A 261 1.45 -11.78 4.23
C ILE A 261 1.19 -10.61 3.26
N GLY A 262 2.26 -9.87 2.92
CA GLY A 262 2.22 -8.82 1.92
C GLY A 262 2.73 -9.29 0.55
N PHE A 263 2.11 -8.81 -0.53
CA PHE A 263 2.63 -8.97 -1.89
C PHE A 263 2.83 -7.62 -2.57
N GLN A 264 3.71 -7.62 -3.55
CA GLN A 264 4.17 -6.49 -4.35
C GLN A 264 4.43 -6.98 -5.78
N TRP A 265 4.30 -6.13 -6.79
CA TRP A 265 4.83 -6.38 -8.14
C TRP A 265 4.46 -7.77 -8.69
N ALA A 266 5.44 -8.58 -9.12
CA ALA A 266 5.25 -9.94 -9.63
C ALA A 266 4.80 -10.95 -8.55
N GLY A 267 4.77 -10.56 -7.28
CA GLY A 267 4.13 -11.25 -6.17
C GLY A 267 2.64 -11.48 -6.41
N LYS A 268 2.01 -10.64 -7.24
CA LYS A 268 0.59 -10.76 -7.65
C LYS A 268 0.22 -12.14 -8.17
N TRP A 269 1.17 -12.86 -8.79
CA TRP A 269 0.95 -14.22 -9.32
C TRP A 269 0.81 -15.30 -8.24
N ALA A 270 1.21 -15.03 -7.00
CA ALA A 270 1.06 -15.95 -5.88
C ALA A 270 -0.20 -15.71 -5.04
N VAL A 271 -0.89 -14.57 -5.21
CA VAL A 271 -2.03 -14.16 -4.37
C VAL A 271 -3.15 -15.21 -4.38
N GLN A 272 -3.66 -15.55 -5.58
CA GLN A 272 -4.76 -16.51 -5.73
C GLN A 272 -4.44 -17.87 -5.11
N ARG A 273 -3.24 -18.41 -5.40
CA ARG A 273 -2.80 -19.71 -4.88
C ARG A 273 -2.59 -19.66 -3.36
N THR A 274 -2.13 -18.53 -2.82
CA THR A 274 -1.97 -18.32 -1.38
C THR A 274 -3.33 -18.33 -0.69
N ARG A 275 -4.32 -17.59 -1.21
CA ARG A 275 -5.69 -17.59 -0.68
C ARG A 275 -6.33 -18.99 -0.75
N GLN A 276 -6.12 -19.74 -1.83
CA GLN A 276 -6.61 -21.12 -1.95
C GLN A 276 -6.00 -22.08 -0.92
N ALA A 277 -4.69 -21.95 -0.64
CA ALA A 277 -3.99 -22.81 0.30
C ALA A 277 -4.28 -22.43 1.77
N PHE A 278 -4.48 -21.14 2.04
CA PHE A 278 -4.71 -20.58 3.36
C PHE A 278 -5.90 -19.61 3.32
N PRO A 279 -7.15 -20.11 3.30
CA PRO A 279 -8.34 -19.29 3.10
C PRO A 279 -8.57 -18.20 4.13
N ASP A 280 -8.14 -18.43 5.37
CA ASP A 280 -8.33 -17.48 6.49
C ASP A 280 -7.11 -16.57 6.71
N LEU A 281 -6.03 -16.72 5.92
CA LEU A 281 -4.81 -15.94 6.08
C LEU A 281 -4.99 -14.53 5.48
N PRO A 282 -4.80 -13.45 6.25
CA PRO A 282 -4.83 -12.13 5.69
C PRO A 282 -3.75 -11.89 4.63
N ILE A 283 -4.18 -11.37 3.49
CA ILE A 283 -3.31 -10.99 2.37
C ILE A 283 -3.51 -9.51 2.09
N ILE A 284 -2.44 -8.75 1.93
CA ILE A 284 -2.53 -7.36 1.47
C ILE A 284 -1.57 -7.07 0.32
N GLN A 285 -1.94 -6.11 -0.51
CA GLN A 285 -1.02 -5.46 -1.42
C GLN A 285 -0.33 -4.32 -0.67
N THR A 286 1.00 -4.28 -0.72
CA THR A 286 1.81 -3.43 0.19
C THR A 286 2.55 -2.30 -0.51
N GLU A 287 2.69 -2.38 -1.84
CA GLU A 287 3.38 -1.37 -2.65
C GLU A 287 3.02 -1.53 -4.13
N ASN A 288 2.59 -0.42 -4.75
CA ASN A 288 2.29 -0.36 -6.18
C ASN A 288 3.57 -0.58 -7.01
N GLU A 289 3.43 -1.16 -8.20
CA GLU A 289 4.48 -1.09 -9.20
C GLU A 289 4.78 0.37 -9.54
N CYS A 290 6.06 0.71 -9.60
CA CYS A 290 6.49 2.09 -9.44
C CYS A 290 6.48 2.94 -10.71
N GLY A 291 6.22 2.38 -11.89
CA GLY A 291 6.26 3.11 -13.16
C GLY A 291 7.64 3.63 -13.51
N ASP A 292 7.68 4.71 -14.30
CA ASP A 292 8.90 5.28 -14.90
C ASP A 292 9.06 6.80 -14.70
N GLY A 293 8.16 7.40 -13.89
CA GLY A 293 8.13 8.83 -13.63
C GLY A 293 7.39 9.65 -14.70
N SER A 294 6.72 9.00 -15.66
CA SER A 294 5.88 9.67 -16.66
C SER A 294 4.53 10.12 -16.12
N ASN A 295 4.02 9.48 -15.06
CA ASN A 295 2.70 9.75 -14.48
C ASN A 295 1.58 9.76 -15.54
N SER A 296 1.61 8.81 -16.49
CA SER A 296 0.73 8.82 -17.66
C SER A 296 -0.67 8.26 -17.38
N TRP A 297 -1.62 8.59 -18.26
CA TRP A 297 -2.99 8.06 -18.17
C TRP A 297 -3.05 6.55 -18.47
N GLU A 298 -2.18 6.06 -19.37
CA GLU A 298 -2.02 4.63 -19.65
C GLU A 298 -1.56 3.89 -18.39
N TYR A 299 -0.64 4.49 -17.62
CA TYR A 299 -0.20 3.89 -16.36
C TYR A 299 -1.29 3.94 -15.29
N ALA A 300 -2.16 4.96 -15.27
CA ALA A 300 -3.34 4.96 -14.41
C ALA A 300 -4.29 3.78 -14.68
N HIS A 301 -4.51 3.41 -15.94
CA HIS A 301 -5.25 2.19 -16.29
C HIS A 301 -4.53 0.92 -15.83
N TYR A 302 -3.20 0.89 -15.95
CA TYR A 302 -2.40 -0.21 -15.42
C TYR A 302 -2.58 -0.37 -13.89
N VAL A 303 -2.56 0.74 -13.14
CA VAL A 303 -2.78 0.72 -11.69
C VAL A 303 -4.20 0.26 -11.34
N PHE A 304 -5.21 0.67 -12.11
CA PHE A 304 -6.57 0.12 -11.93
C PHE A 304 -6.58 -1.40 -12.11
N ASP A 305 -5.94 -1.92 -13.17
CA ASP A 305 -5.86 -3.37 -13.42
C ASP A 305 -5.12 -4.10 -12.29
N LEU A 306 -4.11 -3.48 -11.68
CA LEU A 306 -3.45 -4.02 -10.48
C LEU A 306 -4.40 -4.06 -9.28
N ILE A 307 -5.13 -2.98 -8.99
CA ILE A 307 -6.12 -2.94 -7.90
C ILE A 307 -7.18 -4.03 -8.13
N GLN A 308 -7.69 -4.13 -9.37
CA GLN A 308 -8.65 -5.16 -9.78
C GLN A 308 -8.09 -6.56 -9.51
N HIS A 309 -6.87 -6.85 -9.97
CA HIS A 309 -6.24 -8.16 -9.79
C HIS A 309 -6.06 -8.51 -8.33
N TYR A 310 -5.49 -7.61 -7.52
CA TYR A 310 -5.19 -7.90 -6.12
C TYR A 310 -6.48 -8.11 -5.31
N LEU A 311 -7.45 -7.20 -5.41
CA LEU A 311 -8.67 -7.29 -4.60
C LEU A 311 -9.59 -8.42 -5.05
N SER A 312 -9.68 -8.71 -6.35
CA SER A 312 -10.48 -9.85 -6.83
C SER A 312 -9.88 -11.21 -6.51
N ASN A 313 -8.58 -11.28 -6.18
CA ASN A 313 -7.90 -12.49 -5.72
C ASN A 313 -7.72 -12.56 -4.20
N GLY A 314 -8.35 -11.65 -3.48
CA GLY A 314 -8.50 -11.69 -2.03
C GLY A 314 -7.43 -10.94 -1.24
N ALA A 315 -6.86 -9.88 -1.81
CA ALA A 315 -6.14 -8.89 -1.01
C ALA A 315 -7.14 -7.98 -0.26
N GLU A 316 -6.85 -7.70 1.00
CA GLU A 316 -7.71 -6.95 1.92
C GLU A 316 -7.32 -5.46 2.00
N ALA A 317 -6.17 -5.05 1.45
CA ALA A 317 -5.73 -3.65 1.43
C ALA A 317 -4.91 -3.37 0.18
N TYR A 318 -4.83 -2.10 -0.20
CA TYR A 318 -3.98 -1.64 -1.30
C TYR A 318 -3.26 -0.33 -0.94
N VAL A 319 -1.94 -0.35 -1.03
CA VAL A 319 -1.06 0.78 -0.70
C VAL A 319 -0.28 1.23 -1.92
N TYR A 320 -0.49 2.50 -2.26
CA TYR A 320 0.31 3.18 -3.26
C TYR A 320 1.70 3.51 -2.70
N TRP A 321 2.73 3.48 -3.52
CA TRP A 321 4.09 3.74 -3.03
C TRP A 321 4.29 5.23 -2.73
N ASN A 322 4.56 6.04 -3.75
CA ASN A 322 4.90 7.45 -3.59
C ASN A 322 3.67 8.36 -3.66
N MET A 323 3.28 8.94 -2.53
CA MET A 323 2.15 9.90 -2.50
C MET A 323 2.50 11.22 -3.17
N VAL A 324 3.66 11.78 -2.84
CA VAL A 324 4.10 13.10 -3.30
C VAL A 324 5.58 13.02 -3.63
N LEU A 325 6.01 13.53 -4.79
CA LEU A 325 7.42 13.65 -5.17
C LEU A 325 7.68 14.91 -6.00
N GLU A 326 8.95 15.26 -6.18
CA GLU A 326 9.40 16.22 -7.20
C GLU A 326 9.26 15.63 -8.63
N PRO A 327 9.38 16.44 -9.70
CA PRO A 327 9.23 15.97 -11.08
C PRO A 327 10.16 14.80 -11.40
N ARG A 328 9.69 13.86 -12.25
CA ARG A 328 10.31 12.56 -12.56
C ARG A 328 10.37 11.55 -11.41
N GLY A 329 10.12 11.97 -10.17
CA GLY A 329 10.11 11.11 -9.00
C GLY A 329 11.39 10.31 -8.80
N THR A 330 12.56 10.89 -9.10
CA THR A 330 13.83 10.17 -9.06
C THR A 330 14.26 9.92 -7.61
N SER A 331 14.36 8.66 -7.21
CA SER A 331 14.94 8.24 -5.92
C SER A 331 16.39 8.70 -5.77
N THR A 332 16.89 8.70 -4.53
CA THR A 332 18.30 9.03 -4.21
C THR A 332 19.30 8.17 -4.98
N TRP A 333 18.90 6.98 -5.44
CA TRP A 333 19.72 6.03 -6.20
C TRP A 333 19.42 6.01 -7.70
N GLY A 334 18.81 7.07 -8.22
CA GLY A 334 18.65 7.32 -9.65
C GLY A 334 17.58 6.46 -10.34
N TRP A 335 16.67 5.86 -9.57
CA TRP A 335 15.53 5.14 -10.12
C TRP A 335 14.31 6.06 -10.16
N GLN A 336 13.76 6.27 -11.35
CA GLN A 336 12.56 7.08 -11.60
C GLN A 336 11.31 6.26 -11.34
N GLN A 337 10.34 6.89 -10.69
CA GLN A 337 9.06 6.29 -10.35
C GLN A 337 7.96 7.33 -10.40
N ASN A 338 6.73 6.87 -10.63
CA ASN A 338 5.53 7.68 -10.58
C ASN A 338 5.19 8.11 -9.14
N SER A 339 4.37 9.15 -9.04
CA SER A 339 3.77 9.62 -7.79
C SER A 339 2.34 10.07 -8.05
N MET A 340 1.50 10.05 -7.01
CA MET A 340 0.14 10.60 -7.15
C MET A 340 0.15 12.12 -7.33
N ILE A 341 1.08 12.81 -6.67
CA ILE A 341 1.17 14.27 -6.71
C ILE A 341 2.61 14.68 -6.98
N THR A 342 2.82 15.49 -8.01
CA THR A 342 4.12 16.11 -8.30
C THR A 342 4.16 17.51 -7.68
N VAL A 343 5.20 17.85 -6.93
CA VAL A 343 5.45 19.22 -6.49
C VAL A 343 6.51 19.84 -7.38
N ASP A 344 6.16 20.90 -8.10
CA ASP A 344 7.10 21.63 -8.94
C ASP A 344 7.90 22.64 -8.09
N PRO A 345 9.23 22.48 -7.95
CA PRO A 345 10.07 23.39 -7.16
C PRO A 345 10.17 24.79 -7.76
N GLU A 346 9.98 24.96 -9.07
CA GLU A 346 10.12 26.26 -9.73
C GLU A 346 8.90 27.16 -9.47
N THR A 347 7.71 26.56 -9.51
CA THR A 347 6.44 27.29 -9.32
C THR A 347 5.91 27.22 -7.89
N GLY A 348 6.38 26.26 -7.09
CA GLY A 348 5.87 26.00 -5.74
C GLY A 348 4.42 25.49 -5.74
N SER A 349 4.02 24.77 -6.81
CA SER A 349 2.66 24.29 -7.01
C SER A 349 2.57 22.76 -7.09
N ALA A 350 1.41 22.21 -6.76
CA ALA A 350 1.14 20.78 -6.83
C ALA A 350 0.38 20.41 -8.11
N ILE A 351 0.80 19.32 -8.75
CA ILE A 351 0.17 18.72 -9.92
C ILE A 351 -0.38 17.36 -9.51
N TYR A 352 -1.70 17.19 -9.62
CA TYR A 352 -2.39 15.93 -9.33
C TYR A 352 -2.37 15.03 -10.56
N ASN A 353 -1.62 13.94 -10.46
CA ASN A 353 -1.39 13.02 -11.58
C ASN A 353 -2.57 12.05 -11.77
N PRO A 354 -2.72 11.40 -12.95
CA PRO A 354 -3.78 10.42 -13.21
C PRO A 354 -3.99 9.37 -12.11
N GLU A 355 -2.89 8.83 -11.56
CA GLU A 355 -2.94 7.80 -10.50
C GLU A 355 -3.52 8.30 -9.17
N PHE A 356 -3.45 9.62 -8.88
CA PHE A 356 -4.17 10.21 -7.75
C PHE A 356 -5.67 9.98 -7.89
N TYR A 357 -6.21 10.22 -9.08
CA TYR A 357 -7.65 10.07 -9.34
C TYR A 357 -8.06 8.60 -9.31
N VAL A 358 -7.23 7.69 -9.84
CA VAL A 358 -7.45 6.23 -9.70
C VAL A 358 -7.62 5.88 -8.22
N MET A 359 -6.64 6.22 -7.39
CA MET A 359 -6.70 5.93 -5.95
C MET A 359 -7.90 6.59 -5.28
N LYS A 360 -8.23 7.83 -5.64
CA LYS A 360 -9.38 8.57 -5.10
C LYS A 360 -10.73 7.93 -5.47
N HIS A 361 -10.87 7.38 -6.68
CA HIS A 361 -12.07 6.67 -7.15
C HIS A 361 -12.42 5.46 -6.28
N PHE A 362 -11.41 4.83 -5.67
CA PHE A 362 -11.60 3.76 -4.70
C PHE A 362 -11.70 4.30 -3.27
N SER A 363 -10.60 4.90 -2.79
CA SER A 363 -10.37 5.22 -1.38
C SER A 363 -11.36 6.20 -0.76
N ARG A 364 -11.90 7.15 -1.55
CA ARG A 364 -12.93 8.06 -1.07
C ARG A 364 -14.24 7.33 -0.74
N PHE A 365 -14.59 6.33 -1.54
CA PHE A 365 -15.91 5.70 -1.52
C PHE A 365 -15.95 4.39 -0.73
N VAL A 366 -14.87 3.61 -0.76
CA VAL A 366 -14.75 2.32 -0.07
C VAL A 366 -14.15 2.55 1.32
N LYS A 367 -14.91 2.23 2.37
CA LYS A 367 -14.51 2.46 3.77
C LYS A 367 -13.90 1.19 4.40
N PRO A 368 -13.08 1.31 5.46
CA PRO A 368 -12.65 0.16 6.24
C PRO A 368 -13.85 -0.68 6.71
N GLY A 369 -13.71 -2.00 6.64
CA GLY A 369 -14.76 -2.98 6.93
C GLY A 369 -15.77 -3.18 5.79
N ALA A 370 -15.58 -2.56 4.62
CA ALA A 370 -16.43 -2.84 3.47
C ALA A 370 -16.23 -4.28 2.98
N ALA A 371 -17.32 -4.95 2.59
CA ALA A 371 -17.24 -6.24 1.92
C ALA A 371 -16.77 -6.04 0.47
N VAL A 372 -15.74 -6.78 0.05
CA VAL A 372 -15.36 -6.88 -1.37
C VAL A 372 -16.28 -7.92 -2.02
N LEU A 373 -17.08 -7.50 -2.99
CA LEU A 373 -18.10 -8.34 -3.61
C LEU A 373 -17.58 -8.96 -4.91
N LYS A 374 -17.89 -10.24 -5.14
CA LYS A 374 -17.57 -10.90 -6.40
C LYS A 374 -18.42 -10.31 -7.53
N THR A 375 -17.78 -9.72 -8.53
CA THR A 375 -18.44 -9.18 -9.71
C THR A 375 -18.77 -10.26 -10.74
N ALA A 376 -19.83 -10.05 -11.51
CA ALA A 376 -20.28 -10.93 -12.59
C ALA A 376 -20.85 -10.13 -13.78
N GLY A 377 -20.91 -10.79 -14.94
CA GLY A 377 -21.35 -10.21 -16.20
C GLY A 377 -20.21 -9.81 -17.15
N PRO A 378 -20.56 -9.31 -18.36
CA PRO A 378 -19.58 -8.97 -19.40
C PRO A 378 -18.51 -7.94 -18.99
N LEU A 379 -18.76 -7.11 -17.97
CA LEU A 379 -17.84 -6.09 -17.47
C LEU A 379 -17.10 -6.47 -16.17
N ALA A 380 -17.30 -7.68 -15.64
CA ALA A 380 -16.73 -8.09 -14.35
C ALA A 380 -15.20 -7.92 -14.26
N GLY A 381 -14.49 -8.19 -15.36
CA GLY A 381 -13.03 -8.03 -15.43
C GLY A 381 -12.53 -6.58 -15.48
N ASN A 382 -13.40 -5.60 -15.69
CA ASN A 382 -13.07 -4.18 -15.74
C ASN A 382 -13.71 -3.41 -14.57
N ALA A 383 -14.09 -4.10 -13.50
CA ALA A 383 -14.76 -3.49 -12.37
C ALA A 383 -14.46 -4.21 -11.06
N LEU A 384 -14.68 -3.47 -9.97
CA LEU A 384 -14.79 -3.98 -8.61
C LEU A 384 -16.08 -3.46 -7.99
N ALA A 385 -16.68 -4.26 -7.11
CA ALA A 385 -17.87 -3.90 -6.36
C ALA A 385 -17.61 -4.09 -4.86
N PHE A 386 -18.16 -3.18 -4.05
CA PHE A 386 -18.03 -3.18 -2.59
C PHE A 386 -19.37 -2.86 -1.95
N GLN A 387 -19.56 -3.32 -0.72
CA GLN A 387 -20.64 -2.86 0.15
C GLN A 387 -20.05 -2.34 1.46
N ASN A 388 -20.23 -1.04 1.71
CA ASN A 388 -19.83 -0.43 2.97
C ASN A 388 -20.72 -0.93 4.13
N ILE A 389 -20.25 -0.78 5.38
CA ILE A 389 -20.99 -1.19 6.60
C ILE A 389 -22.37 -0.51 6.70
N ASP A 390 -22.51 0.71 6.17
CA ASP A 390 -23.77 1.45 6.13
C ASP A 390 -24.76 0.93 5.07
N GLY A 391 -24.37 -0.09 4.30
CA GLY A 391 -25.14 -0.71 3.23
C GLY A 391 -25.00 -0.03 1.87
N ARG A 392 -24.19 1.04 1.75
CA ARG A 392 -23.95 1.71 0.47
C ARG A 392 -23.14 0.81 -0.46
N GLU A 393 -23.63 0.62 -1.68
CA GLU A 393 -22.94 -0.17 -2.71
C GLU A 393 -22.03 0.75 -3.52
N VAL A 394 -20.80 0.32 -3.81
CA VAL A 394 -19.83 1.09 -4.59
C VAL A 394 -19.29 0.23 -5.71
N TYR A 395 -19.40 0.72 -6.94
CA TYR A 395 -18.84 0.11 -8.14
C TYR A 395 -17.78 1.03 -8.71
N VAL A 396 -16.56 0.52 -8.89
CA VAL A 396 -15.50 1.23 -9.59
C VAL A 396 -15.22 0.52 -10.90
N ILE A 397 -15.34 1.24 -12.01
CA ILE A 397 -15.45 0.67 -13.37
C ILE A 397 -14.49 1.40 -14.31
N GLN A 398 -13.72 0.64 -15.06
CA GLN A 398 -12.82 1.12 -16.09
C GLN A 398 -13.41 0.93 -17.49
N ASN A 399 -13.41 1.98 -18.31
CA ASN A 399 -13.48 1.88 -19.76
C ASN A 399 -12.09 2.13 -20.35
N ALA A 400 -11.32 1.06 -20.58
CA ALA A 400 -10.00 1.14 -21.22
C ALA A 400 -10.05 1.24 -22.76
N SER A 401 -11.24 1.44 -23.35
CA SER A 401 -11.41 1.58 -24.78
C SER A 401 -11.31 3.04 -25.21
N GLU A 402 -10.77 3.29 -26.41
CA GLU A 402 -10.82 4.61 -27.07
C GLU A 402 -12.24 5.01 -27.53
N ALA A 403 -13.22 4.11 -27.45
CA ALA A 403 -14.61 4.38 -27.75
C ALA A 403 -15.45 4.53 -26.46
N PRO A 404 -16.49 5.38 -26.47
CA PRO A 404 -17.43 5.42 -25.37
C PRO A 404 -18.17 4.07 -25.25
N ARG A 405 -18.56 3.71 -24.02
CA ARG A 405 -19.30 2.47 -23.73
C ARG A 405 -20.56 2.76 -22.92
N SER A 406 -21.70 2.36 -23.46
CA SER A 406 -22.95 2.30 -22.69
C SER A 406 -23.01 1.00 -21.91
N ILE A 407 -23.20 1.06 -20.59
CA ILE A 407 -23.29 -0.11 -19.72
C ILE A 407 -24.51 -0.03 -18.81
N THR A 408 -24.95 -1.18 -18.32
CA THR A 408 -25.98 -1.27 -17.27
C THR A 408 -25.39 -1.89 -16.00
N VAL A 409 -25.40 -1.17 -14.89
CA VAL A 409 -25.04 -1.67 -13.56
C VAL A 409 -26.32 -2.09 -12.83
N ARG A 410 -26.37 -3.34 -12.37
CA ARG A 410 -27.49 -3.87 -11.58
C ARG A 410 -27.02 -4.02 -10.13
N GLY A 411 -27.44 -3.10 -9.28
CA GLY A 411 -27.25 -3.17 -7.83
C GLY A 411 -28.38 -3.93 -7.14
N GLY A 412 -28.29 -4.04 -5.82
CA GLY A 412 -29.25 -4.81 -5.03
C GLY A 412 -30.68 -4.26 -5.11
N ARG A 413 -30.82 -2.94 -5.27
CA ARG A 413 -32.14 -2.25 -5.33
C ARG A 413 -32.37 -1.44 -6.59
N GLU A 414 -31.31 -1.11 -7.32
CA GLU A 414 -31.37 -0.16 -8.43
C GLU A 414 -30.68 -0.73 -9.66
N THR A 415 -31.15 -0.33 -10.84
CA THR A 415 -30.48 -0.60 -12.10
C THR A 415 -30.22 0.73 -12.79
N VAL A 416 -28.96 0.97 -13.11
CA VAL A 416 -28.47 2.26 -13.60
C VAL A 416 -27.79 2.06 -14.95
N SER A 417 -28.14 2.89 -15.93
CA SER A 417 -27.44 2.94 -17.22
C SER A 417 -26.42 4.08 -17.23
N LEU A 418 -25.17 3.77 -17.59
CA LEU A 418 -24.05 4.71 -17.65
C LEU A 418 -23.49 4.78 -19.06
N ASN A 419 -23.08 5.99 -19.48
CA ASN A 419 -22.31 6.21 -20.72
C ASN A 419 -20.88 6.59 -20.33
N LEU A 420 -19.98 5.60 -20.35
CA LEU A 420 -18.59 5.78 -19.97
C LEU A 420 -17.84 6.46 -21.12
N ALA A 421 -17.14 7.55 -20.85
CA ALA A 421 -16.26 8.19 -21.82
C ALA A 421 -15.09 7.26 -22.21
N PRO A 422 -14.45 7.47 -23.37
CA PRO A 422 -13.19 6.79 -23.71
C PRO A 422 -12.16 6.89 -22.58
N LEU A 423 -11.38 5.82 -22.40
CA LEU A 423 -10.24 5.79 -21.46
C LEU A 423 -10.61 6.33 -20.07
N SER A 424 -11.78 6.00 -19.53
CA SER A 424 -12.28 6.59 -18.29
C SER A 424 -12.31 5.62 -17.11
N ILE A 425 -12.18 6.17 -15.92
CA ILE A 425 -12.42 5.49 -14.64
C ILE A 425 -13.66 6.12 -14.02
N ASN A 426 -14.56 5.30 -13.52
CA ASN A 426 -15.87 5.72 -13.06
C ASN A 426 -16.14 5.10 -11.68
N THR A 427 -16.71 5.87 -10.76
CA THR A 427 -17.27 5.35 -9.51
C THR A 427 -18.76 5.63 -9.49
N LEU A 428 -19.56 4.60 -9.32
CA LEU A 428 -20.99 4.68 -9.05
C LEU A 428 -21.24 4.22 -7.61
N ALA A 429 -21.86 5.07 -6.79
CA ALA A 429 -22.24 4.72 -5.44
C ALA A 429 -23.76 4.83 -5.26
N LEU A 430 -24.40 3.72 -4.88
CA LEU A 430 -25.85 3.53 -4.79
C LEU A 430 -26.34 3.54 -3.34
#